data_AF-A0A426Y6L4-F1
#
_entry.id   AF-A0A426Y6L4-F1
#
_cell.length_a   1.000
_cell.length_b   1.000
_cell.length_c   1.000
_cell.angle_alpha   90.00
_cell.angle_beta   90.00
_cell.angle_gamma   90.00
#
_symmetry.space_group_name_H-M   'P 1'
#
loop_
_entity.id
_entity.type
_entity.pdbx_description
1 polymer ?
#
loop_
_entity_poly.entity_id
_entity_poly.type
_entity_poly.pdbx_seq_one_letter_code
_entity_poly.pdbx_strand_id
1 'polypeptide(L)'
;MATKIPARNPPSLLARSLSFASSLAEKLPEAPSPANSAIDVSDTKRLFASVPTASLLHSLANLSAMAAGPLVDVGVAALRAALASEGQILRAAAIGVARATVHRHFCAGEGFEDAGHAVAGMWEEQGLRSILDYGMEDAEDRAACDRNLAGFLRTVEMASSLPPSSVSSLFHEKGIRNR
;
A
#
# COMPACT_ATOMS: atom_id res chain seq x y z
N MET A 1 -33.52 38.46 15.10
CA MET A 1 -34.02 37.61 13.99
C MET A 1 -32.94 36.57 13.72
N ALA A 2 -33.07 35.36 14.27
CA ALA A 2 -32.04 34.33 14.26
C ALA A 2 -32.49 33.18 13.35
N THR A 3 -31.77 32.96 12.25
CA THR A 3 -32.02 31.86 11.30
C THR A 3 -31.10 30.67 11.62
N LYS A 4 -31.73 29.57 12.05
CA LYS A 4 -31.11 28.24 12.18
C LYS A 4 -30.72 27.72 10.79
N ILE A 5 -29.47 27.29 10.62
CA ILE A 5 -29.01 26.48 9.48
C ILE A 5 -29.03 25.00 9.94
N PRO A 6 -29.77 24.09 9.27
CA PRO A 6 -29.74 22.69 9.62
C PRO A 6 -28.51 22.01 8.98
N ALA A 7 -27.61 21.48 9.81
CA ALA A 7 -26.56 20.57 9.39
C ALA A 7 -27.18 19.19 9.09
N ARG A 8 -27.30 18.85 7.81
CA ARG A 8 -27.75 17.54 7.34
C ARG A 8 -26.54 16.80 6.78
N ASN A 9 -25.84 16.02 7.60
CA ASN A 9 -24.81 15.10 7.13
C ASN A 9 -25.48 13.94 6.35
N PRO A 10 -25.15 13.71 5.07
CA PRO A 10 -25.69 12.55 4.35
C PRO A 10 -24.87 11.28 4.67
N PRO A 11 -25.51 10.18 5.08
CA PRO A 11 -24.87 8.88 5.31
C PRO A 11 -24.59 8.16 3.98
N SER A 12 -23.67 8.65 3.13
CA SER A 12 -23.56 8.12 1.76
C SER A 12 -22.16 7.98 1.14
N LEU A 13 -21.06 8.27 1.87
CA LEU A 13 -19.72 8.11 1.28
C LEU A 13 -19.33 6.63 1.07
N LEU A 14 -19.69 5.76 2.01
CA LEU A 14 -19.49 4.31 1.87
C LEU A 14 -20.36 3.72 0.76
N ALA A 15 -21.63 4.15 0.67
CA ALA A 15 -22.53 3.73 -0.39
C ALA A 15 -21.98 4.12 -1.78
N ARG A 16 -21.49 5.35 -1.94
CA ARG A 16 -20.88 5.83 -3.19
C ARG A 16 -19.63 5.06 -3.59
N SER A 17 -18.80 4.67 -2.62
CA SER A 17 -17.56 3.93 -2.85
C SER A 17 -17.84 2.50 -3.34
N LEU A 18 -18.83 1.85 -2.73
CA LEU A 18 -19.30 0.53 -3.17
C LEU A 18 -19.97 0.59 -4.55
N SER A 19 -20.73 1.66 -4.84
CA SER A 19 -21.35 1.86 -6.15
C SER A 19 -20.34 2.07 -7.29
N PHE A 20 -19.21 2.73 -7.01
CA PHE A 20 -18.16 2.96 -8.02
C PHE A 20 -17.38 1.68 -8.33
N ALA A 21 -17.07 0.87 -7.31
CA ALA A 21 -16.45 -0.44 -7.52
C ALA A 21 -17.37 -1.38 -8.34
N SER A 22 -18.69 -1.30 -8.12
CA SER A 22 -19.67 -2.09 -8.87
C SER A 22 -19.79 -1.67 -10.34
N SER A 23 -19.65 -0.37 -10.66
CA SER A 23 -19.80 0.11 -12.05
C SER A 23 -18.57 -0.16 -12.94
N LEU A 24 -17.38 -0.33 -12.35
CA LEU A 24 -16.17 -0.74 -13.06
C LEU A 24 -16.20 -2.22 -13.45
N ALA A 25 -16.85 -3.07 -12.66
CA ALA A 25 -16.99 -4.50 -12.95
C ALA A 25 -17.94 -4.79 -14.12
N GLU A 26 -18.92 -3.91 -14.36
CA GLU A 26 -19.97 -4.13 -15.37
C GLU A 26 -19.52 -3.79 -16.81
N LYS A 27 -18.35 -3.17 -16.99
CA LYS A 27 -17.95 -2.57 -18.28
C LYS A 27 -16.67 -3.15 -18.91
N LEU A 28 -16.40 -4.44 -18.73
CA LEU A 28 -15.34 -5.11 -19.48
C LEU A 28 -15.92 -6.22 -20.38
N PRO A 29 -15.70 -6.18 -21.72
CA PRO A 29 -16.12 -7.26 -22.60
C PRO A 29 -15.36 -8.55 -22.27
N GLU A 30 -16.11 -9.66 -22.15
CA GLU A 30 -15.59 -10.98 -21.81
C GLU A 30 -14.79 -11.55 -22.98
N ALA A 31 -13.46 -11.60 -22.83
CA ALA A 31 -12.56 -12.25 -23.77
C ALA A 31 -12.52 -13.76 -23.50
N PRO A 32 -12.50 -14.62 -24.54
CA PRO A 32 -12.45 -16.06 -24.33
C PRO A 32 -11.12 -16.48 -23.68
N SER A 33 -11.23 -17.15 -22.53
CA SER A 33 -10.11 -17.56 -21.67
C SER A 33 -9.44 -18.85 -22.18
N PRO A 34 -8.11 -18.89 -22.41
CA PRO A 34 -7.40 -20.13 -22.61
C PRO A 34 -7.20 -20.84 -21.26
N ALA A 35 -7.57 -22.11 -21.20
CA ALA A 35 -7.40 -22.97 -20.03
C ALA A 35 -5.92 -23.20 -19.71
N ASN A 36 -5.37 -22.43 -18.78
CA ASN A 36 -4.12 -22.69 -18.08
C ASN A 36 -4.20 -22.05 -16.70
N SER A 37 -4.47 -22.86 -15.66
CA SER A 37 -4.30 -22.54 -14.22
C SER A 37 -4.53 -21.07 -13.83
N ALA A 38 -5.55 -20.43 -14.39
CA ALA A 38 -5.78 -19.01 -14.18
C ALA A 38 -6.36 -18.86 -12.78
N ILE A 39 -5.74 -17.99 -11.97
CA ILE A 39 -6.30 -17.61 -10.68
C ILE A 39 -7.69 -17.04 -10.95
N ASP A 40 -8.72 -17.73 -10.45
CA ASP A 40 -10.10 -17.26 -10.55
C ASP A 40 -10.31 -16.13 -9.55
N VAL A 41 -10.26 -14.89 -10.05
CA VAL A 41 -10.48 -13.68 -9.28
C VAL A 41 -11.96 -13.41 -8.96
N SER A 42 -12.90 -14.17 -9.55
CA SER A 42 -14.33 -14.04 -9.26
C SER A 42 -14.71 -14.74 -7.95
N ASP A 43 -14.06 -15.86 -7.62
CA ASP A 43 -14.24 -16.57 -6.35
C ASP A 43 -13.37 -15.99 -5.23
N THR A 44 -13.80 -14.84 -4.71
CA THR A 44 -13.15 -14.16 -3.59
C THR A 44 -13.04 -15.01 -2.32
N LYS A 45 -14.00 -15.94 -2.09
CA LYS A 45 -13.96 -16.82 -0.92
C LYS A 45 -12.78 -17.77 -0.98
N ARG A 46 -12.55 -18.35 -2.16
CA ARG A 46 -11.41 -19.23 -2.40
C ARG A 46 -10.09 -18.46 -2.42
N LEU A 47 -10.09 -17.25 -2.99
CA LEU A 47 -8.91 -16.39 -3.06
C LEU A 47 -8.36 -16.00 -1.68
N PHE A 48 -9.26 -15.71 -0.73
CA PHE A 48 -8.89 -15.28 0.62
C PHE A 48 -9.04 -16.38 1.69
N ALA A 49 -9.24 -17.64 1.30
CA ALA A 49 -9.47 -18.75 2.23
C ALA A 49 -8.33 -18.95 3.25
N SER A 50 -7.09 -18.65 2.86
CA SER A 50 -5.90 -18.73 3.71
C SER A 50 -5.66 -17.47 4.55
N VAL A 51 -6.41 -16.39 4.31
CA VAL A 51 -6.17 -15.09 4.95
C VAL A 51 -7.08 -14.94 6.18
N PRO A 52 -6.53 -14.59 7.36
CA PRO A 52 -7.33 -14.36 8.56
C PRO A 52 -8.35 -13.24 8.37
N THR A 53 -9.58 -13.42 8.88
CA THR A 53 -10.65 -12.40 8.83
C THR A 53 -10.20 -11.08 9.43
N ALA A 54 -9.41 -11.10 10.50
CA ALA A 54 -8.87 -9.89 11.11
C ALA A 54 -7.97 -9.10 10.13
N SER A 55 -7.16 -9.79 9.31
CA SER A 55 -6.33 -9.15 8.28
C SER A 55 -7.18 -8.52 7.18
N LEU A 56 -8.29 -9.16 6.81
CA LEU A 56 -9.24 -8.61 5.83
C LEU A 56 -9.95 -7.36 6.38
N LEU A 57 -10.42 -7.40 7.64
CA LEU A 57 -11.04 -6.25 8.29
C LEU A 57 -10.08 -5.08 8.45
N HIS A 58 -8.83 -5.36 8.83
CA HIS A 58 -7.78 -4.34 8.90
C HIS A 58 -7.51 -3.70 7.53
N SER A 59 -7.41 -4.52 6.48
CA SER A 59 -7.26 -4.05 5.11
C SER A 59 -8.43 -3.17 4.68
N LEU A 60 -9.67 -3.61 4.95
CA LEU A 60 -10.87 -2.83 4.67
C LEU A 60 -10.88 -1.49 5.41
N ALA A 61 -10.49 -1.47 6.68
CA ALA A 61 -10.42 -0.26 7.49
C ALA A 61 -9.40 0.73 6.89
N ASN A 62 -8.19 0.28 6.55
CA ASN A 62 -7.16 1.11 5.93
C ASN A 62 -7.61 1.67 4.58
N LEU A 63 -8.15 0.80 3.70
CA LEU A 63 -8.63 1.22 2.38
C LEU A 63 -9.79 2.21 2.49
N SER A 64 -10.72 1.98 3.42
CA SER A 64 -11.83 2.91 3.67
C SER A 64 -11.33 4.26 4.18
N ALA A 65 -10.31 4.26 5.04
CA ALA A 65 -9.69 5.48 5.53
C ALA A 65 -8.99 6.26 4.41
N MET A 66 -8.27 5.57 3.52
CA MET A 66 -7.59 6.19 2.38
C MET A 66 -8.54 6.67 1.29
N ALA A 67 -9.69 6.03 1.13
CA ALA A 67 -10.74 6.51 0.23
C ALA A 67 -11.42 7.80 0.73
N ALA A 68 -11.28 8.14 2.01
CA ALA A 68 -11.81 9.35 2.62
C ALA A 68 -10.76 10.47 2.64
N GLY A 69 -10.74 11.30 1.58
CA GLY A 69 -9.79 12.43 1.45
C GLY A 69 -9.57 13.26 2.72
N PRO A 70 -10.61 13.75 3.41
CA PRO A 70 -10.44 14.50 4.65
C PRO A 70 -9.71 13.74 5.77
N LEU A 71 -9.88 12.42 5.85
CA LEU A 71 -9.20 11.59 6.85
C LEU A 71 -7.72 11.42 6.50
N VAL A 72 -7.40 11.30 5.21
CA VAL A 72 -6.03 11.31 4.71
C VAL A 72 -5.36 12.65 5.04
N ASP A 73 -6.03 13.78 4.77
CA ASP A 73 -5.50 15.11 5.04
C ASP A 73 -5.21 15.30 6.54
N VAL A 74 -6.12 14.87 7.42
CA VAL A 74 -5.92 14.89 8.87
C VAL A 74 -4.75 14.01 9.27
N GLY A 75 -4.64 12.79 8.73
CA GLY A 75 -3.54 11.88 9.02
C GLY A 75 -2.19 12.45 8.61
N VAL A 76 -2.11 13.04 7.42
CA VAL A 76 -0.89 13.70 6.91
C VAL A 76 -0.53 14.92 7.77
N ALA A 77 -1.50 15.75 8.15
CA ALA A 77 -1.27 16.91 9.01
C ALA A 77 -0.80 16.48 10.41
N ALA A 78 -1.42 15.46 11.00
CA ALA A 78 -1.03 14.91 12.30
C ALA A 78 0.38 14.33 12.27
N LEU A 79 0.72 13.56 11.23
CA LEU A 79 2.07 13.00 11.07
C LEU A 79 3.13 14.10 10.91
N ARG A 80 2.85 15.12 10.08
CA ARG A 80 3.74 16.28 9.94
C ARG A 80 3.95 17.02 11.25
N ALA A 81 2.87 17.26 12.00
CA ALA A 81 2.94 17.93 13.30
C ALA A 81 3.75 17.10 14.32
N ALA A 82 3.55 15.79 14.36
CA ALA A 82 4.30 14.89 15.24
C ALA A 82 5.80 14.86 14.89
N LEU A 83 6.15 14.84 13.59
CA LEU A 83 7.54 14.88 13.12
C LEU A 83 8.22 16.22 13.40
N ALA A 84 7.48 17.33 13.38
CA ALA A 84 7.97 18.65 13.72
C ALA A 84 8.06 18.90 15.25
N SER A 85 7.42 18.06 16.07
CA SER A 85 7.44 18.20 17.52
C SER A 85 8.76 17.72 18.13
N GLU A 86 9.19 18.36 19.22
CA GLU A 86 10.36 17.91 20.01
C GLU A 86 10.08 16.65 20.85
N GLY A 87 8.80 16.26 20.97
CA GLY A 87 8.36 15.13 21.76
C GLY A 87 8.71 13.79 21.11
N GLN A 88 9.83 13.18 21.53
CA GLN A 88 10.30 11.90 21.00
C GLN A 88 9.24 10.78 21.10
N ILE A 89 8.46 10.75 22.20
CA ILE A 89 7.40 9.75 22.41
C ILE A 89 6.26 9.96 21.39
N LEU A 90 5.81 11.20 21.19
CA LEU A 90 4.75 11.51 20.24
C LEU A 90 5.16 11.16 18.81
N ARG A 91 6.40 11.50 18.45
CA ARG A 91 6.97 11.14 17.16
C ARG A 91 7.06 9.63 16.97
N ALA A 92 7.57 8.90 17.96
CA ALA A 92 7.66 7.44 17.90
C ALA A 92 6.28 6.80 17.79
N ALA A 93 5.29 7.30 18.55
CA ALA A 93 3.91 6.82 18.47
C ALA A 93 3.30 7.07 17.08
N ALA A 94 3.48 8.26 16.51
CA ALA A 94 2.97 8.59 15.18
C ALA A 94 3.59 7.70 14.08
N ILE A 95 4.91 7.49 14.13
CA ILE A 95 5.61 6.58 13.22
C ILE A 95 5.12 5.14 13.41
N GLY A 96 4.93 4.69 14.66
CA GLY A 96 4.42 3.37 14.98
C GLY A 96 3.00 3.15 14.44
N VAL A 97 2.12 4.14 14.54
CA VAL A 97 0.76 4.09 13.98
C VAL A 97 0.81 4.03 12.45
N ALA A 98 1.63 4.86 11.81
CA ALA A 98 1.81 4.83 10.35
C ALA A 98 2.35 3.46 9.89
N ARG A 99 3.30 2.88 10.64
CA ARG A 99 3.85 1.54 10.42
C ARG A 99 2.76 0.47 10.49
N ALA A 100 1.96 0.51 11.56
CA ALA A 100 0.94 -0.50 11.83
C ALA A 100 -0.26 -0.45 10.85
N THR A 101 -0.46 0.66 10.16
CA THR A 101 -1.63 0.89 9.29
C THR A 101 -1.25 0.84 7.81
N VAL A 102 -1.04 2.00 7.18
CA VAL A 102 -0.81 2.15 5.75
C VAL A 102 0.46 1.44 5.31
N HIS A 103 1.56 1.58 6.06
CA HIS A 103 2.82 0.96 5.68
C HIS A 103 2.71 -0.57 5.68
N ARG A 104 2.16 -1.17 6.75
CA ARG A 104 1.93 -2.63 6.80
C ARG A 104 1.03 -3.13 5.65
N HIS A 105 0.13 -2.29 5.14
CA HIS A 105 -0.79 -2.70 4.09
C HIS A 105 -0.20 -2.57 2.67
N PHE A 106 0.62 -1.54 2.42
CA PHE A 106 1.14 -1.25 1.08
C PHE A 106 2.62 -1.60 0.88
N CYS A 107 3.40 -1.71 1.96
CA CYS A 107 4.83 -1.95 1.90
C CYS A 107 5.16 -3.36 2.37
N ALA A 108 6.06 -4.03 1.65
CA ALA A 108 6.52 -5.38 1.96
C ALA A 108 7.39 -5.46 3.23
N GLY A 109 7.78 -4.31 3.79
CA GLY A 109 8.73 -4.24 4.88
C GLY A 109 9.41 -2.88 4.95
N GLU A 110 10.18 -2.64 6.00
CA GLU A 110 10.96 -1.40 6.10
C GLU A 110 12.37 -1.53 5.55
N GLY A 111 12.88 -2.75 5.59
CA GLY A 111 14.21 -3.08 5.13
C GLY A 111 14.19 -4.17 4.07
N PHE A 112 15.38 -4.43 3.53
CA PHE A 112 15.58 -5.49 2.54
C PHE A 112 15.26 -6.88 3.10
N GLU A 113 15.54 -7.12 4.38
CA GLU A 113 15.23 -8.39 5.06
C GLU A 113 13.73 -8.62 5.18
N ASP A 114 12.99 -7.62 5.68
CA ASP A 114 11.52 -7.69 5.78
C ASP A 114 10.89 -7.92 4.39
N ALA A 115 11.35 -7.16 3.39
CA ALA A 115 10.88 -7.30 2.02
C ALA A 115 11.19 -8.69 1.45
N GLY A 116 12.39 -9.22 1.70
CA GLY A 116 12.80 -10.56 1.29
C GLY A 116 11.91 -11.64 1.91
N HIS A 117 11.62 -11.54 3.22
CA HIS A 117 10.71 -12.45 3.90
C HIS A 117 9.28 -12.37 3.34
N ALA A 118 8.79 -11.17 3.06
CA ALA A 118 7.47 -10.98 2.48
C ALA A 118 7.37 -11.61 1.07
N VAL A 119 8.39 -11.44 0.23
CA VAL A 119 8.45 -12.07 -1.11
C VAL A 119 8.56 -13.58 -1.01
N ALA A 120 9.41 -14.10 -0.11
CA ALA A 120 9.55 -15.54 0.11
C ALA A 120 8.23 -16.15 0.57
N GLY A 121 7.55 -15.56 1.56
CA GLY A 121 6.25 -16.02 2.03
C GLY A 121 5.16 -15.98 0.95
N MET A 122 5.14 -14.91 0.14
CA MET A 122 4.23 -14.79 -1.00
C MET A 122 4.44 -15.94 -2.02
N TRP A 123 5.68 -16.31 -2.27
CA TRP A 123 6.02 -17.41 -3.17
C TRP A 123 5.71 -18.78 -2.56
N GLU A 124 6.16 -19.04 -1.34
CA GLU A 124 6.09 -20.36 -0.71
C GLU A 124 4.68 -20.71 -0.24
N GLU A 125 3.94 -19.74 0.32
CA GLU A 125 2.62 -19.98 0.89
C GLU A 125 1.50 -19.79 -0.14
N GLN A 126 1.68 -18.87 -1.10
CA GLN A 126 0.62 -18.48 -2.04
C GLN A 126 0.94 -18.82 -3.51
N GLY A 127 2.17 -19.24 -3.83
CA GLY A 127 2.60 -19.50 -5.20
C GLY A 127 2.62 -18.24 -6.08
N LEU A 128 2.62 -17.06 -5.46
CA LEU A 128 2.55 -15.77 -6.15
C LEU A 128 3.95 -15.19 -6.35
N ARG A 129 4.16 -14.56 -7.51
CA ARG A 129 5.39 -13.82 -7.80
C ARG A 129 5.21 -12.35 -7.42
N SER A 130 6.26 -11.76 -6.89
CA SER A 130 6.28 -10.36 -6.48
C SER A 130 6.99 -9.48 -7.50
N ILE A 131 6.50 -8.25 -7.64
CA ILE A 131 7.23 -7.14 -8.24
C ILE A 131 7.81 -6.33 -7.09
N LEU A 132 9.12 -6.13 -7.07
CA LEU A 132 9.78 -5.42 -5.99
C LEU A 132 10.06 -3.98 -6.39
N ASP A 133 9.51 -3.04 -5.63
CA ASP A 133 9.65 -1.61 -5.88
C ASP A 133 10.46 -0.95 -4.75
N TYR A 134 11.56 -0.29 -5.11
CA TYR A 134 12.38 0.48 -4.16
C TYR A 134 11.85 1.91 -4.05
N GLY A 135 10.93 2.12 -3.10
CA GLY A 135 10.15 3.35 -2.94
C GLY A 135 10.86 4.58 -2.36
N MET A 136 12.20 4.63 -2.36
CA MET A 136 12.96 5.83 -1.93
C MET A 136 13.32 6.70 -3.14
N GLU A 137 12.45 7.64 -3.48
CA GLU A 137 12.54 8.38 -4.75
C GLU A 137 13.14 9.78 -4.60
N ASP A 138 12.97 10.39 -3.41
CA ASP A 138 13.39 11.76 -3.17
C ASP A 138 14.91 11.86 -3.01
N ALA A 139 15.53 12.69 -3.85
CA ALA A 139 16.92 13.11 -3.72
C ALA A 139 17.03 14.62 -3.95
N GLU A 140 17.34 15.36 -2.89
CA GLU A 140 17.49 16.82 -2.98
C GLU A 140 18.92 17.25 -3.35
N ASP A 141 19.89 16.35 -3.26
CA ASP A 141 21.29 16.58 -3.57
C ASP A 141 21.96 15.34 -4.19
N ARG A 142 23.19 15.50 -4.67
CA ARG A 142 23.97 14.41 -5.27
C ARG A 142 24.22 13.27 -4.29
N ALA A 143 24.47 13.57 -3.02
CA ALA A 143 24.74 12.53 -2.02
C ALA A 143 23.49 11.70 -1.73
N ALA A 144 22.30 12.29 -1.77
CA ALA A 144 21.02 11.60 -1.69
C ALA A 144 20.80 10.71 -2.92
N CYS A 145 21.15 11.19 -4.12
CA CYS A 145 21.12 10.38 -5.33
C CYS A 145 22.03 9.14 -5.22
N ASP A 146 23.26 9.32 -4.73
CA ASP A 146 24.20 8.21 -4.53
C ASP A 146 23.67 7.20 -3.48
N ARG A 147 23.03 7.69 -2.40
CA ARG A 147 22.37 6.82 -1.41
C ARG A 147 21.20 6.04 -1.99
N ASN A 148 20.34 6.67 -2.81
CA ASN A 148 19.20 6.00 -3.43
C ASN A 148 19.69 4.94 -4.43
N LEU A 149 20.73 5.24 -5.22
CA LEU A 149 21.36 4.25 -6.10
C LEU A 149 21.93 3.06 -5.31
N ALA A 150 22.66 3.32 -4.23
CA ALA A 150 23.19 2.26 -3.37
C ALA A 150 22.06 1.44 -2.73
N GLY A 151 20.95 2.07 -2.37
CA GLY A 151 19.74 1.40 -1.90
C GLY A 151 19.15 0.46 -2.95
N PHE A 152 18.96 0.96 -4.18
CA PHE A 152 18.44 0.17 -5.29
C PHE A 152 19.33 -1.02 -5.64
N LEU A 153 20.66 -0.83 -5.70
CA LEU A 153 21.60 -1.93 -5.94
C LEU A 153 21.50 -3.02 -4.87
N ARG A 154 21.34 -2.64 -3.60
CA ARG A 154 21.08 -3.60 -2.52
C ARG A 154 19.75 -4.34 -2.67
N THR A 155 18.72 -3.67 -3.19
CA THR A 155 17.44 -4.32 -3.54
C THR A 155 17.65 -5.39 -4.62
N VAL A 156 18.48 -5.12 -5.63
CA VAL A 156 18.84 -6.09 -6.69
C VAL A 156 19.62 -7.27 -6.12
N GLU A 157 20.60 -7.01 -5.26
CA GLU A 157 21.38 -8.06 -4.59
C GLU A 157 20.48 -8.95 -3.72
N MET A 158 19.60 -8.36 -2.91
CA MET A 158 18.63 -9.11 -2.10
C MET A 158 17.70 -9.94 -2.97
N ALA A 159 17.13 -9.36 -4.03
CA ALA A 159 16.26 -10.10 -4.95
C ALA A 159 16.98 -11.28 -5.62
N SER A 160 18.29 -11.15 -5.88
CA SER A 160 19.12 -12.23 -6.44
C SER A 160 19.37 -13.37 -5.45
N SER A 161 19.21 -13.14 -4.14
CA SER A 161 19.29 -14.19 -3.11
C SER A 161 17.98 -14.92 -2.84
N LEU A 162 16.86 -14.44 -3.40
CA LEU A 162 15.55 -15.08 -3.26
C LEU A 162 15.40 -16.26 -4.24
N PRO A 163 14.40 -17.14 -4.04
CA PRO A 163 14.14 -18.23 -4.99
C PRO A 163 14.02 -17.72 -6.44
N PRO A 164 14.63 -18.36 -7.46
CA PRO A 164 14.77 -17.82 -8.83
C PRO A 164 13.46 -17.50 -9.59
N SER A 165 12.30 -17.73 -8.99
CA SER A 165 10.98 -17.45 -9.56
C SER A 165 10.08 -16.59 -8.66
N SER A 166 10.54 -16.21 -7.46
CA SER A 166 9.72 -15.43 -6.52
C SER A 166 9.60 -13.96 -6.93
N VAL A 167 10.61 -13.40 -7.60
CA VAL A 167 10.59 -12.03 -8.13
C VAL A 167 10.43 -12.07 -9.64
N SER A 168 9.46 -11.33 -10.18
CA SER A 168 9.25 -11.21 -11.63
C SER A 168 9.98 -10.00 -12.23
N SER A 169 10.07 -8.90 -11.48
CA SER A 169 10.70 -7.64 -11.91
C SER A 169 11.06 -6.74 -10.73
N LEU A 170 12.01 -5.84 -10.94
CA LEU A 170 12.44 -4.80 -10.01
C LEU A 170 12.19 -3.43 -10.63
N PHE A 171 11.63 -2.51 -9.84
CA PHE A 171 11.39 -1.12 -10.24
C PHE A 171 12.03 -0.14 -9.26
N HIS A 172 12.36 1.04 -9.80
CA HIS A 172 12.73 2.22 -9.04
C HIS A 172 12.24 3.44 -9.82
N GLU A 173 11.23 4.12 -9.30
CA GLU A 173 10.72 5.35 -9.89
C GLU A 173 11.60 6.54 -9.47
N LYS A 174 11.91 7.42 -10.41
CA LYS A 174 12.77 8.58 -10.17
C LYS A 174 11.93 9.85 -10.03
N GLY A 175 11.69 10.30 -8.81
CA GLY A 175 11.09 11.60 -8.53
C GLY A 175 12.07 12.75 -8.77
N ILE A 176 12.17 13.26 -10.01
CA ILE A 176 12.92 14.50 -10.27
C ILE A 176 12.05 15.68 -9.84
N ARG A 177 12.24 16.15 -8.60
CA ARG A 177 11.63 17.40 -8.12
C ARG A 177 12.44 18.58 -8.63
N ASN A 178 12.08 19.13 -9.79
CA ASN A 178 12.61 20.43 -10.22
C ASN A 178 12.14 21.50 -9.22
N ARG A 179 13.07 22.05 -8.44
CA ARG A 179 12.87 23.29 -7.68
C ARG A 179 13.15 24.48 -8.57
#